data_AF-A0A136IJY5-F1
#
_entry.id   AF-A0A136IJY5-F1
#
_cell.length_a   1.000
_cell.length_b   1.000
_cell.length_c   1.000
_cell.angle_alpha   90.00
_cell.angle_beta   90.00
_cell.angle_gamma   90.00
#
_symmetry.space_group_name_H-M   'P 1'
#
loop_
_entity.id
_entity.type
_entity.pdbx_description
1 polymer ?
#
loop_
_entity_poly.entity_id
_entity_poly.type
_entity_poly.pdbx_seq_one_letter_code
_entity_poly.pdbx_strand_id
1 'polypeptide(L)'
;MDDNEIDSLRRQLREAQKRADDASREKEVQQQRAESERRRAESERRRAESERRRAAEASREGEIQRQRAESERQRADSERQRADSERQRAEDAAAQSQQTTLPGYITNCHRYLDLNVAVESDKSLTTKGSITNPQDKLVPRTLKPWTDFLEQQRSIHGRLYSVFPVDKQVFESIKFLEELGGRLARKKIANERDLEYVQHNIVETPVANIVESLRDHDATKQSFSLGLGLTFDNHPNVLSDGADEPMQRRAVHDSNQLRADQVCVYRHDDVGGTQRSLAFVVEYKPPHKLTLP
;
A
#
# COMPACT_ATOMS: atom_id res chain seq x y z
N MET A 1 116.85 14.26 -64.82
CA MET A 1 116.16 13.44 -63.82
C MET A 1 117.23 12.63 -63.14
N ASP A 2 117.37 12.85 -61.84
CA ASP A 2 118.41 12.28 -60.98
C ASP A 2 117.86 11.01 -60.31
N ASP A 3 118.64 9.94 -60.19
CA ASP A 3 118.20 8.62 -59.68
C ASP A 3 117.66 8.69 -58.24
N ASN A 4 118.02 9.73 -57.49
CA ASN A 4 117.47 10.05 -56.17
C ASN A 4 115.98 10.40 -56.18
N GLU A 5 115.47 10.92 -57.30
CA GLU A 5 114.08 11.37 -57.45
C GLU A 5 113.12 10.18 -57.62
N ILE A 6 113.56 9.10 -58.29
CA ILE A 6 112.79 7.88 -58.53
C ILE A 6 112.63 7.03 -57.26
N ASP A 7 113.70 6.90 -56.46
CA ASP A 7 113.64 6.15 -55.19
C ASP A 7 112.85 6.89 -54.10
N SER A 8 112.90 8.23 -54.11
CA SER A 8 112.01 9.07 -53.31
C SER A 8 110.53 8.83 -53.66
N LEU A 9 110.19 8.83 -54.96
CA LEU A 9 108.83 8.55 -55.44
C LEU A 9 108.36 7.12 -55.12
N ARG A 10 109.22 6.11 -55.21
CA ARG A 10 108.88 4.71 -54.82
C ARG A 10 108.69 4.54 -53.32
N ARG A 11 109.41 5.30 -52.49
CA ARG A 11 109.22 5.31 -51.03
C ARG A 11 107.91 6.04 -50.68
N GLN A 12 107.61 7.16 -51.34
CA GLN A 12 106.34 7.87 -51.22
C GLN A 12 105.14 7.03 -51.67
N LEU A 13 105.27 6.27 -52.77
CA LEU A 13 104.20 5.38 -53.25
C LEU A 13 103.92 4.23 -52.26
N ARG A 14 104.97 3.62 -51.69
CA ARG A 14 104.82 2.57 -50.67
C ARG A 14 104.22 3.10 -49.37
N GLU A 15 104.62 4.29 -48.94
CA GLU A 15 103.99 4.96 -47.80
C GLU A 15 102.54 5.36 -48.07
N ALA A 16 102.23 5.82 -49.28
CA ALA A 16 100.86 6.13 -49.70
C ALA A 16 100.00 4.86 -49.75
N GLN A 17 100.54 3.74 -50.26
CA GLN A 17 99.85 2.45 -50.30
C GLN A 17 99.56 1.94 -48.88
N LYS A 18 100.55 1.99 -47.98
CA LYS A 18 100.39 1.59 -46.59
C LYS A 18 99.38 2.46 -45.85
N ARG A 19 99.42 3.79 -46.06
CA ARG A 19 98.40 4.72 -45.53
C ARG A 19 97.01 4.44 -46.10
N ALA A 20 96.90 4.06 -47.37
CA ALA A 20 95.63 3.70 -47.98
C ALA A 20 95.08 2.38 -47.40
N ASP A 21 95.92 1.37 -47.20
CA ASP A 21 95.54 0.09 -46.60
C ASP A 21 95.16 0.24 -45.12
N ASP A 22 95.95 1.00 -44.35
CA ASP A 22 95.65 1.30 -42.94
C ASP A 22 94.35 2.12 -42.83
N ALA A 23 94.15 3.12 -43.69
CA ALA A 23 92.89 3.87 -43.76
C ALA A 23 91.70 2.98 -44.16
N SER A 24 91.90 2.00 -45.05
CA SER A 24 90.86 1.06 -45.46
C SER A 24 90.47 0.12 -44.32
N ARG A 25 91.45 -0.38 -43.56
CA ARG A 25 91.23 -1.19 -42.35
C ARG A 25 90.54 -0.40 -41.24
N GLU A 26 90.95 0.84 -41.01
CA GLU A 26 90.27 1.72 -40.05
C GLU A 26 88.81 1.97 -40.45
N LYS A 27 88.55 2.15 -41.75
CA LYS A 27 87.20 2.33 -42.29
C LYS A 27 86.33 1.08 -42.12
N GLU A 28 86.88 -0.12 -42.33
CA GLU A 28 86.21 -1.40 -42.06
C GLU A 28 85.89 -1.57 -40.57
N VAL A 29 86.85 -1.29 -39.68
CA VAL A 29 86.64 -1.36 -38.22
C VAL A 29 85.58 -0.35 -37.78
N GLN A 30 85.58 0.87 -38.33
CA GLN A 30 84.54 1.86 -38.05
C GLN A 30 83.16 1.41 -38.57
N GLN A 31 83.09 0.81 -39.77
CA GLN A 31 81.85 0.26 -40.31
C GLN A 31 81.30 -0.88 -39.45
N GLN A 32 82.16 -1.82 -39.02
CA GLN A 32 81.75 -2.92 -38.14
C GLN A 32 81.27 -2.43 -36.77
N ARG A 33 81.95 -1.43 -36.18
CA ARG A 33 81.50 -0.80 -34.92
C ARG A 33 80.13 -0.13 -35.10
N ALA A 34 79.97 0.67 -36.15
CA ALA A 34 78.71 1.34 -36.45
C ALA A 34 77.57 0.33 -36.73
N GLU A 35 77.85 -0.77 -37.41
CA GLU A 35 76.86 -1.83 -37.64
C GLU A 35 76.49 -2.55 -36.34
N SER A 36 77.47 -2.82 -35.46
CA SER A 36 77.22 -3.43 -34.15
C SER A 36 76.38 -2.53 -33.23
N GLU A 37 76.63 -1.22 -33.24
CA GLU A 37 75.86 -0.22 -32.50
C GLU A 37 74.44 -0.10 -33.05
N ARG A 38 74.27 -0.11 -34.38
CA ARG A 38 72.94 -0.14 -35.01
C ARG A 38 72.15 -1.38 -34.61
N ARG A 39 72.78 -2.57 -34.60
CA ARG A 39 72.14 -3.82 -34.16
C ARG A 39 71.74 -3.78 -32.69
N ARG A 40 72.58 -3.21 -31.81
CA ARG A 40 72.23 -3.02 -30.39
C ARG A 40 71.07 -2.06 -30.21
N ALA A 41 71.10 -0.90 -30.86
CA ALA A 41 70.04 0.08 -30.82
C ALA A 41 68.71 -0.47 -31.38
N GLU A 42 68.75 -1.28 -32.45
CA GLU A 42 67.57 -1.94 -32.98
C GLU A 42 67.00 -2.98 -31.99
N SER A 43 67.86 -3.77 -31.34
CA SER A 43 67.45 -4.74 -30.32
C SER A 43 66.80 -4.05 -29.11
N GLU A 44 67.38 -2.96 -28.63
CA GLU A 44 66.80 -2.14 -27.54
C GLU A 44 65.45 -1.53 -27.93
N ARG A 45 65.34 -0.99 -29.15
CA ARG A 45 64.06 -0.48 -29.68
C ARG A 45 62.99 -1.57 -29.72
N ARG A 46 63.33 -2.77 -30.20
CA ARG A 46 62.40 -3.91 -30.21
C ARG A 46 61.96 -4.34 -28.81
N ARG A 47 62.88 -4.35 -27.83
CA ARG A 47 62.55 -4.64 -26.42
C ARG A 47 61.61 -3.58 -25.84
N ALA A 48 61.93 -2.30 -26.01
CA ALA A 48 61.12 -1.20 -25.52
C ALA A 48 59.71 -1.20 -26.17
N GLU A 49 59.60 -1.52 -27.47
CA GLU A 49 58.30 -1.65 -28.13
C GLU A 49 57.49 -2.84 -27.57
N SER A 50 58.14 -3.98 -27.33
CA SER A 50 57.48 -5.15 -26.72
C SER A 50 56.96 -4.86 -25.31
N GLU A 51 57.75 -4.18 -24.47
CA GLU A 51 57.32 -3.77 -23.13
C GLU A 51 56.16 -2.78 -23.18
N ARG A 52 56.21 -1.79 -24.09
CA ARG A 52 55.10 -0.85 -24.29
C ARG A 52 53.82 -1.57 -24.72
N ARG A 53 53.91 -2.57 -25.60
CA ARG A 53 52.74 -3.38 -26.01
C ARG A 53 52.16 -4.15 -24.82
N ARG A 54 53.00 -4.83 -24.03
CA ARG A 54 52.54 -5.55 -22.83
C ARG A 54 51.90 -4.63 -21.80
N ALA A 55 52.48 -3.46 -21.55
CA ALA A 55 51.92 -2.47 -20.64
C ALA A 55 50.56 -1.93 -21.13
N ALA A 56 50.44 -1.66 -22.43
CA ALA A 56 49.18 -1.23 -23.03
C ALA A 56 48.09 -2.30 -22.95
N GLU A 57 48.45 -3.57 -23.17
CA GLU A 57 47.53 -4.71 -23.07
C GLU A 57 47.06 -4.93 -21.62
N ALA A 58 47.98 -4.95 -20.65
CA ALA A 58 47.64 -5.03 -19.23
C ALA A 58 46.75 -3.87 -18.76
N SER A 59 46.98 -2.65 -19.27
CA SER A 59 46.13 -1.50 -18.97
C SER A 59 44.71 -1.67 -19.51
N ARG A 60 44.56 -2.19 -20.74
CA ARG A 60 43.25 -2.47 -21.35
C ARG A 60 42.49 -3.55 -20.59
N GLU A 61 43.17 -4.62 -20.21
CA GLU A 61 42.58 -5.70 -19.41
C GLU A 61 42.10 -5.17 -18.04
N GLY A 62 42.92 -4.33 -17.38
CA GLY A 62 42.54 -3.70 -16.12
C GLY A 62 41.34 -2.77 -16.24
N GLU A 63 41.21 -2.05 -17.36
CA GLU A 63 40.05 -1.20 -17.63
C GLU A 63 38.77 -2.01 -17.91
N ILE A 64 38.88 -3.09 -18.69
CA ILE A 64 37.76 -4.03 -18.93
C ILE A 64 37.31 -4.66 -17.60
N GLN A 65 38.24 -5.05 -16.73
CA GLN A 65 37.90 -5.58 -15.40
C GLN A 65 37.19 -4.54 -14.53
N ARG A 66 37.68 -3.28 -14.51
CA ARG A 66 37.00 -2.20 -13.78
C ARG A 66 35.59 -1.95 -14.30
N GLN A 67 35.41 -1.89 -15.62
CA GLN A 67 34.09 -1.70 -16.22
C GLN A 67 33.13 -2.86 -15.92
N ARG A 68 33.63 -4.10 -15.93
CA ARG A 68 32.84 -5.28 -15.54
C ARG A 68 32.42 -5.21 -14.08
N ALA A 69 33.35 -4.91 -13.18
CA ALA A 69 33.08 -4.79 -11.75
C ALA A 69 32.10 -3.63 -11.44
N GLU A 70 32.22 -2.51 -12.14
CA GLU A 70 31.28 -1.39 -12.01
C GLU A 70 29.88 -1.76 -12.53
N SER A 71 29.79 -2.41 -13.68
CA SER A 71 28.51 -2.89 -14.22
C SER A 71 27.84 -3.91 -13.30
N GLU A 72 28.62 -4.81 -12.69
CA GLU A 72 28.10 -5.78 -11.72
C GLU A 72 27.59 -5.09 -10.44
N ARG A 73 28.31 -4.09 -9.92
CA ARG A 73 27.84 -3.27 -8.80
C ARG A 73 26.55 -2.53 -9.13
N GLN A 74 26.48 -1.87 -10.29
CA GLN A 74 25.27 -1.16 -10.73
C GLN A 74 24.06 -2.10 -10.85
N ARG A 75 24.26 -3.33 -11.35
CA ARG A 75 23.22 -4.36 -11.40
C ARG A 75 22.79 -4.78 -10.00
N ALA A 76 23.73 -5.06 -9.11
CA ALA A 76 23.45 -5.45 -7.73
C ALA A 76 22.69 -4.33 -6.97
N ASP A 77 23.08 -3.08 -7.15
CA ASP A 77 22.42 -1.93 -6.53
C ASP A 77 21.00 -1.74 -7.07
N SER A 78 20.81 -1.88 -8.38
CA SER A 78 19.49 -1.83 -9.01
C SER A 78 18.58 -2.96 -8.53
N GLU A 79 19.14 -4.16 -8.34
CA GLU A 79 18.40 -5.32 -7.81
C GLU A 79 18.00 -5.12 -6.35
N ARG A 80 18.90 -4.61 -5.50
CA ARG A 80 18.58 -4.25 -4.11
C ARG A 80 17.46 -3.21 -4.04
N GLN A 81 17.55 -2.14 -4.83
CA GLN A 81 16.50 -1.11 -4.86
C GLN A 81 15.13 -1.68 -5.26
N ARG A 82 15.10 -2.61 -6.23
CA ARG A 82 13.87 -3.29 -6.62
C ARG A 82 13.35 -4.18 -5.49
N ALA A 83 14.22 -4.96 -4.86
CA ALA A 83 13.86 -5.84 -3.75
C ALA A 83 13.32 -5.04 -2.56
N ASP A 84 13.95 -3.93 -2.18
CA ASP A 84 13.50 -3.05 -1.10
C ASP A 84 12.14 -2.41 -1.44
N SER A 85 11.96 -1.96 -2.69
CA SER A 85 10.69 -1.39 -3.15
C SER A 85 9.56 -2.42 -3.21
N GLU A 86 9.87 -3.67 -3.52
CA GLU A 86 8.90 -4.78 -3.49
C GLU A 86 8.56 -5.16 -2.05
N ARG A 87 9.56 -5.25 -1.17
CA ARG A 87 9.39 -5.50 0.26
C ARG A 87 8.50 -4.43 0.89
N GLN A 88 8.77 -3.15 0.64
CA GLN A 88 7.94 -2.06 1.16
C GLN A 88 6.49 -2.16 0.66
N ARG A 89 6.29 -2.40 -0.64
CA ARG A 89 4.93 -2.59 -1.19
C ARG A 89 4.21 -3.79 -0.57
N ALA A 90 4.92 -4.88 -0.32
CA ALA A 90 4.37 -6.06 0.33
C ALA A 90 4.00 -5.77 1.80
N GLU A 91 4.85 -5.04 2.53
CA GLU A 91 4.57 -4.62 3.91
C GLU A 91 3.38 -3.66 3.98
N ASP A 92 3.31 -2.66 3.11
CA ASP A 92 2.18 -1.72 3.05
C ASP A 92 0.87 -2.44 2.72
N ALA A 93 0.90 -3.35 1.73
CA ALA A 93 -0.27 -4.15 1.36
C ALA A 93 -0.71 -5.07 2.51
N ALA A 94 0.23 -5.69 3.22
CA ALA A 94 -0.05 -6.51 4.39
C ALA A 94 -0.67 -5.68 5.52
N ALA A 95 -0.13 -4.50 5.80
CA ALA A 95 -0.65 -3.59 6.83
C ALA A 95 -2.08 -3.12 6.51
N GLN A 96 -2.38 -2.80 5.24
CA GLN A 96 -3.73 -2.41 4.82
C GLN A 96 -4.75 -3.56 4.87
N SER A 97 -4.29 -4.79 4.69
CA SER A 97 -5.12 -6.00 4.75
C SER A 97 -5.24 -6.62 6.15
N GLN A 98 -4.46 -6.13 7.12
CA GLN A 98 -4.54 -6.57 8.51
C GLN A 98 -5.89 -6.15 9.13
N GLN A 99 -6.42 -7.01 10.02
CA GLN A 99 -7.60 -6.68 10.80
C GLN A 99 -7.33 -5.49 11.72
N THR A 100 -8.36 -4.69 11.97
CA THR A 100 -8.24 -3.48 12.78
C THR A 100 -8.66 -3.73 14.23
N THR A 101 -8.16 -2.88 15.13
CA THR A 101 -8.64 -2.82 16.52
C THR A 101 -9.97 -2.08 16.60
N LEU A 102 -10.72 -2.21 17.69
CA LEU A 102 -12.02 -1.53 17.84
C LEU A 102 -11.94 0.00 17.60
N PRO A 103 -10.99 0.76 18.20
CA PRO A 103 -10.88 2.19 17.92
C PRO A 103 -10.49 2.48 16.47
N GLY A 104 -9.59 1.67 15.90
CA GLY A 104 -9.16 1.79 14.51
C GLY A 104 -10.33 1.56 13.55
N TYR A 105 -11.12 0.51 13.81
CA TYR A 105 -12.31 0.16 13.05
C TYR A 105 -13.34 1.29 13.05
N ILE A 106 -13.75 1.79 14.22
CA ILE A 106 -14.71 2.90 14.32
C ILE A 106 -14.22 4.13 13.55
N THR A 107 -12.93 4.47 13.71
CA THR A 107 -12.31 5.60 13.00
C THR A 107 -12.35 5.39 11.47
N ASN A 108 -12.05 4.18 11.02
CA ASN A 108 -12.03 3.84 9.60
C ASN A 108 -13.44 3.74 9.00
N CYS A 109 -14.44 3.26 9.75
CA CYS A 109 -15.85 3.31 9.34
C CYS A 109 -16.29 4.75 9.08
N HIS A 110 -15.97 5.68 9.99
CA HIS A 110 -16.29 7.08 9.76
C HIS A 110 -15.55 7.64 8.53
N ARG A 111 -14.23 7.40 8.43
CA ARG A 111 -13.41 7.95 7.35
C ARG A 111 -13.79 7.41 5.96
N TYR A 112 -13.99 6.10 5.84
CA TYR A 112 -14.14 5.44 4.54
C TYR A 112 -15.59 5.13 4.19
N LEU A 113 -16.51 5.03 5.16
CA LEU A 113 -17.91 4.73 4.87
C LEU A 113 -18.79 5.98 4.98
N ASP A 114 -18.84 6.58 6.17
CA ASP A 114 -19.75 7.69 6.49
C ASP A 114 -19.45 8.96 5.66
N LEU A 115 -18.18 9.39 5.62
CA LEU A 115 -17.78 10.56 4.83
C LEU A 115 -17.89 10.38 3.31
N ASN A 116 -18.04 9.13 2.84
CA ASN A 116 -18.21 8.82 1.42
C ASN A 116 -19.68 8.77 0.98
N VAL A 117 -20.63 8.97 1.90
CA VAL A 117 -22.05 9.03 1.58
C VAL A 117 -22.36 10.28 0.77
N ALA A 118 -22.86 10.08 -0.46
CA ALA A 118 -23.28 11.16 -1.34
C ALA A 118 -24.81 11.26 -1.40
N VAL A 119 -25.34 12.47 -1.34
CA VAL A 119 -26.79 12.76 -1.42
C VAL A 119 -27.12 13.32 -2.80
N GLU A 120 -28.26 12.94 -3.37
CA GLU A 120 -28.73 13.55 -4.61
C GLU A 120 -29.26 14.96 -4.33
N SER A 121 -28.64 15.95 -4.96
CA SER A 121 -28.98 17.36 -4.79
C SER A 121 -30.03 17.82 -5.81
N ASP A 122 -30.11 17.17 -6.96
CA ASP A 122 -31.13 17.47 -7.96
C ASP A 122 -32.48 16.87 -7.55
N LYS A 123 -33.38 17.75 -7.08
CA LYS A 123 -34.74 17.37 -6.66
C LYS A 123 -35.52 16.62 -7.76
N SER A 124 -35.22 16.83 -9.04
CA SER A 124 -35.89 16.13 -10.15
C SER A 124 -35.51 14.64 -10.25
N LEU A 125 -34.34 14.27 -9.72
CA LEU A 125 -33.82 12.90 -9.66
C LEU A 125 -34.14 12.21 -8.33
N THR A 126 -34.71 12.94 -7.37
CA THR A 126 -35.15 12.38 -6.09
C THR A 126 -36.59 11.89 -6.14
N THR A 127 -36.91 10.94 -5.25
CA THR A 127 -38.30 10.54 -5.05
C THR A 127 -39.14 11.71 -4.55
N LYS A 128 -40.23 11.99 -5.27
CA LYS A 128 -41.27 12.92 -4.84
C LYS A 128 -42.12 12.24 -3.77
N GLY A 129 -41.66 12.31 -2.52
CA GLY A 129 -42.44 11.87 -1.38
C GLY A 129 -43.02 13.08 -0.65
N SER A 130 -44.33 13.14 -0.51
CA SER A 130 -44.94 13.99 0.52
C SER A 130 -44.37 13.57 1.88
N ILE A 131 -44.17 14.54 2.79
CA ILE A 131 -43.91 14.25 4.20
C ILE A 131 -44.99 13.26 4.64
N THR A 132 -44.59 12.13 5.23
CA THR A 132 -45.54 11.10 5.65
C THR A 132 -46.60 11.76 6.53
N ASN A 133 -47.88 11.59 6.20
CA ASN A 133 -48.96 12.17 6.99
C ASN A 133 -48.80 11.69 8.45
N PRO A 134 -48.61 12.60 9.43
CA PRO A 134 -48.45 12.22 10.83
C PRO A 134 -49.76 11.75 11.47
N GLN A 135 -50.89 11.88 10.78
CA GLN A 135 -52.18 11.37 11.24
C GLN A 135 -52.06 9.87 11.52
N ASP A 136 -52.55 9.47 12.70
CA ASP A 136 -52.46 8.12 13.24
C ASP A 136 -51.03 7.62 13.58
N LYS A 137 -50.01 8.49 13.57
CA LYS A 137 -48.67 8.16 14.10
C LYS A 137 -48.53 8.59 15.56
N LEU A 138 -47.89 7.74 16.37
CA LEU A 138 -47.42 8.12 17.70
C LEU A 138 -46.28 9.14 17.55
N VAL A 139 -46.61 10.42 17.73
CA VAL A 139 -45.63 11.51 17.70
C VAL A 139 -45.28 11.95 19.12
N PRO A 140 -43.99 12.16 19.45
CA PRO A 140 -43.61 12.72 20.73
C PRO A 140 -44.30 14.08 20.95
N ARG A 141 -45.01 14.24 22.07
CA ARG A 141 -45.64 15.53 22.44
C ARG A 141 -44.61 16.55 22.94
N THR A 142 -43.40 16.11 23.25
CA THR A 142 -42.35 16.95 23.80
C THR A 142 -41.00 16.43 23.34
N LEU A 143 -40.16 17.33 22.84
CA LEU A 143 -38.75 17.07 22.58
C LEU A 143 -37.95 17.68 23.74
N LYS A 144 -37.10 16.87 24.38
CA LYS A 144 -36.23 17.32 25.47
C LYS A 144 -34.77 17.15 25.06
N PRO A 145 -33.88 18.10 25.40
CA PRO A 145 -32.44 17.90 25.22
C PRO A 145 -31.96 16.70 26.04
N TRP A 146 -31.10 15.88 25.44
CA TRP A 146 -30.41 14.80 26.14
C TRP A 146 -29.13 15.36 26.78
N THR A 147 -29.29 15.99 27.95
CA THR A 147 -28.28 16.86 28.57
C THR A 147 -27.02 16.14 29.02
N ASP A 148 -27.10 14.85 29.35
CA ASP A 148 -25.99 14.03 29.86
C ASP A 148 -25.45 13.03 28.82
N PHE A 149 -25.87 13.15 27.55
CA PHE A 149 -25.48 12.22 26.47
C PHE A 149 -23.96 12.02 26.38
N LEU A 150 -23.18 13.11 26.37
CA LEU A 150 -21.72 13.02 26.26
C LEU A 150 -21.07 12.40 27.50
N GLU A 151 -21.67 12.59 28.68
CA GLU A 151 -21.18 11.97 29.92
C GLU A 151 -21.46 10.47 29.92
N GLN A 152 -22.69 10.08 29.57
CA GLN A 152 -23.06 8.67 29.41
C GLN A 152 -22.17 7.99 28.36
N GLN A 153 -21.94 8.63 27.21
CA GLN A 153 -21.09 8.09 26.15
C GLN A 153 -19.65 7.88 26.64
N ARG A 154 -19.06 8.86 27.33
CA ARG A 154 -17.72 8.71 27.92
C ARG A 154 -17.66 7.58 28.95
N SER A 155 -18.66 7.47 29.81
CA SER A 155 -18.76 6.41 30.83
C SER A 155 -18.88 5.01 30.20
N ILE A 156 -19.70 4.88 29.14
CA ILE A 156 -19.86 3.64 28.38
C ILE A 156 -18.54 3.25 27.69
N HIS A 157 -17.91 4.19 26.97
CA HIS A 157 -16.64 3.94 26.29
C HIS A 157 -15.52 3.63 27.29
N GLY A 158 -15.46 4.34 28.42
CA GLY A 158 -14.47 4.11 29.47
C GLY A 158 -14.58 2.69 30.06
N ARG A 159 -15.80 2.24 30.36
CA ARG A 159 -16.05 0.85 30.79
C ARG A 159 -15.70 -0.16 29.70
N LEU A 160 -16.07 0.13 28.45
CA LEU A 160 -15.78 -0.76 27.33
C LEU A 160 -14.27 -0.98 27.18
N TYR A 161 -13.49 0.11 27.16
CA TYR A 161 -12.03 0.04 27.03
C TYR A 161 -11.31 -0.46 28.28
N SER A 162 -11.97 -0.48 29.45
CA SER A 162 -11.40 -1.12 30.64
C SER A 162 -11.58 -2.64 30.66
N VAL A 163 -12.49 -3.21 29.87
CA VAL A 163 -12.75 -4.65 29.83
C VAL A 163 -12.39 -5.31 28.50
N PHE A 164 -12.52 -4.62 27.37
CA PHE A 164 -12.21 -5.17 26.05
C PHE A 164 -10.75 -4.85 25.65
N PRO A 165 -9.95 -5.82 25.18
CA PRO A 165 -8.57 -5.57 24.82
C PRO A 165 -8.46 -4.63 23.61
N VAL A 166 -7.86 -3.46 23.83
CA VAL A 166 -7.79 -2.36 22.83
C VAL A 166 -6.90 -2.72 21.64
N ASP A 167 -5.95 -3.63 21.84
CA ASP A 167 -5.01 -4.16 20.84
C ASP A 167 -5.56 -5.36 20.07
N LYS A 168 -6.74 -5.88 20.44
CA LYS A 168 -7.37 -7.01 19.74
C LYS A 168 -7.80 -6.60 18.33
N GLN A 169 -7.15 -7.20 17.34
CA GLN A 169 -7.37 -6.96 15.92
C GLN A 169 -8.31 -8.01 15.34
N VAL A 170 -9.61 -7.74 15.38
CA VAL A 170 -10.64 -8.69 14.92
C VAL A 170 -11.65 -8.07 13.97
N PHE A 171 -11.56 -6.76 13.73
CA PHE A 171 -12.48 -6.04 12.86
C PHE A 171 -11.92 -5.92 11.44
N GLU A 172 -12.77 -5.54 10.49
CA GLU A 172 -12.43 -5.52 9.08
C GLU A 172 -11.22 -4.60 8.79
N SER A 173 -10.47 -4.99 7.76
CA SER A 173 -9.26 -4.29 7.35
C SER A 173 -9.54 -2.91 6.73
N ILE A 174 -8.53 -2.05 6.73
CA ILE A 174 -8.59 -0.72 6.09
C ILE A 174 -8.97 -0.87 4.61
N LYS A 175 -8.31 -1.80 3.91
CA LYS A 175 -8.54 -2.05 2.49
C LYS A 175 -10.00 -2.42 2.20
N PHE A 176 -10.59 -3.29 3.03
CA PHE A 176 -12.00 -3.67 2.86
C PHE A 176 -12.94 -2.47 3.02
N LEU A 177 -12.73 -1.66 4.06
CA LEU A 177 -13.57 -0.49 4.33
C LEU A 177 -13.43 0.57 3.24
N GLU A 178 -12.23 0.78 2.71
CA GLU A 178 -11.98 1.67 1.58
C GLU A 178 -12.69 1.20 0.30
N GLU A 179 -12.59 -0.09 -0.02
CA GLU A 179 -13.27 -0.68 -1.20
C GLU A 179 -14.80 -0.63 -1.05
N LEU A 180 -15.34 -0.89 0.14
CA LEU A 180 -16.76 -0.78 0.43
C LEU A 180 -17.23 0.67 0.32
N GLY A 181 -16.49 1.61 0.91
CA GLY A 181 -16.71 3.04 0.79
C GLY A 181 -16.78 3.53 -0.66
N GLY A 182 -15.80 3.13 -1.46
CA GLY A 182 -15.76 3.43 -2.89
C GLY A 182 -16.92 2.82 -3.69
N ARG A 183 -17.58 1.78 -3.18
CA ARG A 183 -18.81 1.21 -3.76
C ARG A 183 -20.04 2.02 -3.36
N LEU A 184 -20.16 2.39 -2.08
CA LEU A 184 -21.24 3.21 -1.55
C LEU A 184 -21.29 4.58 -2.24
N ALA A 185 -20.13 5.19 -2.48
CA ALA A 185 -20.01 6.50 -3.13
C ALA A 185 -20.51 6.53 -4.59
N ARG A 186 -20.66 5.38 -5.27
CA ARG A 186 -21.07 5.32 -6.69
C ARG A 186 -22.53 5.73 -6.90
N LYS A 187 -23.37 5.59 -5.87
CA LYS A 187 -24.79 5.88 -5.97
C LYS A 187 -25.17 6.91 -4.91
N LYS A 188 -25.69 8.04 -5.38
CA LYS A 188 -26.22 9.07 -4.48
C LYS A 188 -27.55 8.61 -3.87
N ILE A 189 -27.80 9.01 -2.63
CA ILE A 189 -29.08 8.76 -1.96
C ILE A 189 -30.15 9.64 -2.60
N ALA A 190 -31.08 9.02 -3.34
CA ALA A 190 -32.20 9.70 -3.99
C ALA A 190 -33.57 9.23 -3.47
N ASN A 191 -33.61 8.15 -2.70
CA ASN A 191 -34.84 7.52 -2.19
C ASN A 191 -34.55 6.64 -0.96
N GLU A 192 -35.61 6.10 -0.35
CA GLU A 192 -35.54 5.22 0.83
C GLU A 192 -34.68 3.98 0.62
N ARG A 193 -34.78 3.35 -0.55
CA ARG A 193 -34.03 2.12 -0.85
C ARG A 193 -32.53 2.38 -0.94
N ASP A 194 -32.15 3.53 -1.49
CA ASP A 194 -30.74 3.96 -1.53
C ASP A 194 -30.23 4.23 -0.12
N LEU A 195 -31.05 4.87 0.73
CA LEU A 195 -30.70 5.11 2.12
C LEU A 195 -30.60 3.80 2.93
N GLU A 196 -31.55 2.87 2.77
CA GLU A 196 -31.54 1.55 3.42
C GLU A 196 -30.24 0.81 3.09
N TYR A 197 -29.86 0.76 1.81
CA TYR A 197 -28.60 0.15 1.40
C TYR A 197 -27.38 0.79 2.09
N VAL A 198 -27.34 2.12 2.16
CA VAL A 198 -26.24 2.82 2.85
C VAL A 198 -26.24 2.53 4.35
N GLN A 199 -27.39 2.65 5.04
CA GLN A 199 -27.50 2.43 6.47
C GLN A 199 -27.14 1.00 6.88
N HIS A 200 -27.53 0.01 6.07
CA HIS A 200 -27.16 -1.37 6.29
C HIS A 200 -25.63 -1.59 6.31
N ASN A 201 -24.91 -0.88 5.44
CA ASN A 201 -23.45 -1.03 5.31
C ASN A 201 -22.65 -0.14 6.27
N ILE A 202 -23.16 1.03 6.67
CA ILE A 202 -22.41 1.97 7.52
C ILE A 202 -22.80 1.92 9.00
N VAL A 203 -24.00 1.45 9.33
CA VAL A 203 -24.51 1.35 10.71
C VAL A 203 -24.82 -0.10 11.08
N GLU A 204 -25.76 -0.74 10.39
CA GLU A 204 -26.34 -1.99 10.89
C GLU A 204 -25.32 -3.13 10.93
N THR A 205 -24.65 -3.41 9.81
CA THR A 205 -23.64 -4.46 9.74
C THR A 205 -22.44 -4.15 10.65
N PRO A 206 -21.84 -2.93 10.64
CA PRO A 206 -20.75 -2.62 11.57
C PRO A 206 -21.14 -2.75 13.05
N VAL A 207 -22.34 -2.29 13.44
CA VAL A 207 -22.82 -2.41 14.83
C VAL A 207 -23.04 -3.87 15.21
N ALA A 208 -23.66 -4.67 14.34
CA ALA A 208 -23.83 -6.10 14.57
C ALA A 208 -22.48 -6.81 14.75
N ASN A 209 -21.51 -6.55 13.87
CA ASN A 209 -20.17 -7.13 13.94
C ASN A 209 -19.42 -6.70 15.21
N ILE A 210 -19.57 -5.43 15.63
CA ILE A 210 -19.02 -4.96 16.91
C ILE A 210 -19.64 -5.74 18.06
N VAL A 211 -20.96 -5.78 18.18
CA VAL A 211 -21.65 -6.48 19.28
C VAL A 211 -21.29 -7.96 19.31
N GLU A 212 -21.21 -8.61 18.15
CA GLU A 212 -20.75 -9.99 18.01
C GLU A 212 -19.31 -10.16 18.54
N SER A 213 -18.37 -9.34 18.11
CA SER A 213 -17.00 -9.44 18.63
C SER A 213 -16.89 -9.13 20.13
N LEU A 214 -17.73 -8.23 20.65
CA LEU A 214 -17.76 -7.90 22.08
C LEU A 214 -18.37 -9.04 22.91
N ARG A 215 -19.37 -9.77 22.38
CA ARG A 215 -20.02 -10.88 23.10
C ARG A 215 -19.09 -12.09 23.26
N ASP A 216 -18.14 -12.26 22.34
CA ASP A 216 -17.15 -13.34 22.38
C ASP A 216 -16.05 -13.09 23.44
N HIS A 217 -16.13 -11.98 24.16
CA HIS A 217 -15.26 -11.66 25.30
C HIS A 217 -16.06 -11.66 26.60
N ASP A 218 -15.85 -12.66 27.46
CA ASP A 218 -16.65 -12.91 28.67
C ASP A 218 -16.82 -11.68 29.56
N ALA A 219 -15.74 -10.93 29.82
CA ALA A 219 -15.81 -9.74 30.68
C ALA A 219 -16.71 -8.65 30.08
N THR A 220 -16.70 -8.50 28.75
CA THR A 220 -17.54 -7.52 28.05
C THR A 220 -18.97 -8.01 27.98
N LYS A 221 -19.18 -9.29 27.67
CA LYS A 221 -20.51 -9.92 27.65
C LYS A 221 -21.23 -9.73 28.99
N GLN A 222 -20.54 -9.97 30.11
CA GLN A 222 -21.10 -9.78 31.45
C GLN A 222 -21.32 -8.30 31.78
N SER A 223 -20.33 -7.44 31.55
CA SER A 223 -20.42 -6.01 31.89
C SER A 223 -21.53 -5.26 31.15
N PHE A 224 -21.89 -5.70 29.94
CA PHE A 224 -22.92 -5.06 29.12
C PHE A 224 -24.18 -5.93 28.93
N SER A 225 -24.21 -7.13 29.53
CA SER A 225 -25.30 -8.10 29.36
C SER A 225 -25.66 -8.33 27.88
N LEU A 226 -24.66 -8.61 27.04
CA LEU A 226 -24.84 -8.65 25.57
C LEU A 226 -25.66 -9.86 25.06
N GLY A 227 -25.94 -10.83 25.92
CA GLY A 227 -26.70 -12.04 25.55
C GLY A 227 -26.07 -12.79 24.38
N LEU A 228 -26.90 -13.23 23.43
CA LEU A 228 -26.48 -13.86 22.18
C LEU A 228 -26.22 -12.86 21.05
N GLY A 229 -26.31 -11.56 21.32
CA GLY A 229 -26.02 -10.48 20.37
C GLY A 229 -27.26 -9.73 19.90
N LEU A 230 -27.15 -9.13 18.70
CA LEU A 230 -28.10 -8.14 18.19
C LEU A 230 -28.40 -8.40 16.71
N THR A 231 -29.67 -8.20 16.32
CA THR A 231 -30.11 -8.35 14.92
C THR A 231 -30.97 -7.17 14.49
N PHE A 232 -30.73 -6.69 13.27
CA PHE A 232 -31.58 -5.73 12.57
C PHE A 232 -32.54 -6.49 11.65
N ASP A 233 -33.84 -6.23 11.77
CA ASP A 233 -34.88 -6.96 11.03
C ASP A 233 -35.92 -5.97 10.48
N ASN A 234 -36.15 -6.03 9.17
CA ASN A 234 -37.09 -5.17 8.43
C ASN A 234 -38.38 -5.93 8.06
N HIS A 235 -38.62 -7.11 8.63
CA HIS A 235 -39.79 -7.93 8.30
C HIS A 235 -40.86 -7.86 9.40
N PRO A 236 -42.00 -7.17 9.16
CA PRO A 236 -43.08 -7.10 10.14
C PRO A 236 -43.70 -8.46 10.49
N ASN A 237 -43.58 -9.46 9.62
CA ASN A 237 -44.15 -10.80 9.86
C ASN A 237 -43.40 -11.63 10.92
N VAL A 238 -42.17 -11.26 11.30
CA VAL A 238 -41.39 -12.01 12.29
C VAL A 238 -41.77 -11.61 13.72
N LEU A 239 -42.51 -10.51 13.90
CA LEU A 239 -42.96 -10.00 15.21
C LEU A 239 -44.02 -10.86 15.89
N SER A 240 -44.62 -11.82 15.18
CA SER A 240 -45.66 -12.69 15.74
C SER A 240 -45.11 -13.94 16.43
N ASP A 241 -43.81 -14.24 16.31
CA ASP A 241 -43.24 -15.54 16.72
C ASP A 241 -42.69 -15.54 18.16
N GLY A 242 -43.44 -14.92 19.07
CA GLY A 242 -43.16 -14.90 20.51
C GLY A 242 -44.42 -14.93 21.39
N ALA A 243 -45.60 -15.10 20.80
CA ALA A 243 -46.83 -15.31 21.55
C ALA A 243 -47.32 -16.73 21.29
N ASP A 244 -47.03 -17.64 22.22
CA ASP A 244 -47.79 -18.87 22.36
C ASP A 244 -49.28 -18.49 22.57
N GLU A 245 -50.10 -18.66 21.52
CA GLU A 245 -51.32 -19.48 21.50
C GLU A 245 -52.19 -19.21 20.25
N PRO A 246 -52.86 -20.24 19.68
CA PRO A 246 -53.73 -20.09 18.53
C PRO A 246 -55.19 -19.87 18.99
N MET A 247 -55.68 -18.63 19.03
CA MET A 247 -57.13 -18.39 19.08
C MET A 247 -57.58 -17.20 18.23
N GLN A 248 -58.29 -17.55 17.15
CA GLN A 248 -59.45 -16.88 16.58
C GLN A 248 -59.66 -15.38 16.88
N ARG A 249 -59.44 -14.58 15.82
CA ARG A 249 -60.22 -13.41 15.40
C ARG A 249 -60.85 -12.57 16.51
N ARG A 250 -60.28 -11.40 16.76
CA ARG A 250 -61.07 -10.18 16.93
C ARG A 250 -60.46 -9.05 16.11
N ALA A 251 -61.24 -8.56 15.16
CA ALA A 251 -61.03 -7.27 14.53
C ALA A 251 -61.11 -6.18 15.61
N VAL A 252 -59.96 -5.79 16.12
CA VAL A 252 -59.74 -4.54 16.83
C VAL A 252 -58.73 -3.79 15.97
N HIS A 253 -58.99 -2.51 15.70
CA HIS A 253 -58.15 -1.67 14.87
C HIS A 253 -56.70 -1.66 15.39
N ASP A 254 -55.83 -2.47 14.78
CA ASP A 254 -54.41 -2.52 15.10
C ASP A 254 -53.69 -1.37 14.40
N SER A 255 -53.69 -0.21 15.03
CA SER A 255 -52.74 0.89 14.75
C SER A 255 -51.27 0.51 15.05
N ASN A 256 -51.01 -0.73 15.45
CA ASN A 256 -49.71 -1.27 15.88
C ASN A 256 -49.00 -2.15 14.85
N GLN A 257 -49.46 -2.22 13.60
CA GLN A 257 -48.69 -2.88 12.56
C GLN A 257 -47.48 -2.01 12.17
N LEU A 258 -46.29 -2.46 12.57
CA LEU A 258 -45.02 -1.87 12.14
C LEU A 258 -44.97 -1.86 10.60
N ARG A 259 -44.54 -0.72 10.05
CA ARG A 259 -44.60 -0.46 8.61
C ARG A 259 -43.37 -1.04 7.92
N ALA A 260 -43.49 -1.25 6.61
CA ALA A 260 -42.41 -1.79 5.77
C ALA A 260 -41.15 -0.89 5.68
N ASP A 261 -41.16 0.31 6.27
CA ASP A 261 -40.03 1.25 6.31
C ASP A 261 -39.36 1.33 7.70
N GLN A 262 -39.66 0.39 8.60
CA GLN A 262 -39.14 0.38 9.97
C GLN A 262 -38.23 -0.83 10.21
N VAL A 263 -37.02 -0.55 10.71
CA VAL A 263 -36.05 -1.58 11.12
C VAL A 263 -36.18 -1.78 12.62
N CYS A 264 -36.48 -3.01 13.03
CA CYS A 264 -36.50 -3.43 14.42
C CYS A 264 -35.12 -3.94 14.82
N VAL A 265 -34.64 -3.46 15.96
CA VAL A 265 -33.39 -3.92 16.57
C VAL A 265 -33.75 -4.83 17.73
N TYR A 266 -33.38 -6.10 17.61
CA TYR A 266 -33.61 -7.09 18.66
C TYR A 266 -32.32 -7.43 19.37
N ARG A 267 -32.43 -7.63 20.68
CA ARG A 267 -31.42 -8.28 21.49
C ARG A 267 -31.86 -9.72 21.77
N HIS A 268 -30.92 -10.65 21.71
CA HIS A 268 -31.18 -12.05 22.02
C HIS A 268 -30.67 -12.37 23.42
N ASP A 269 -31.54 -12.87 24.29
CA ASP A 269 -31.16 -13.17 25.68
C ASP A 269 -30.52 -14.57 25.79
N ASP A 270 -29.70 -14.76 26.82
CA ASP A 270 -28.98 -16.03 27.05
C ASP A 270 -29.92 -17.20 27.43
N VAL A 271 -31.18 -16.92 27.77
CA VAL A 271 -32.15 -17.92 28.27
C VAL A 271 -33.02 -18.43 27.13
N GLY A 272 -32.89 -19.73 26.80
CA GLY A 272 -33.83 -20.45 25.93
C GLY A 272 -33.59 -20.35 24.42
N GLY A 273 -32.64 -19.54 23.94
CA GLY A 273 -32.18 -19.52 22.53
C GLY A 273 -33.18 -18.96 21.50
N THR A 274 -34.46 -18.87 21.83
CA THR A 274 -35.54 -18.35 20.97
C THR A 274 -36.16 -17.04 21.46
N GLN A 275 -35.85 -16.58 22.68
CA GLN A 275 -36.40 -15.35 23.22
C GLN A 275 -35.58 -14.13 22.77
N ARG A 276 -36.23 -13.27 21.96
CA ARG A 276 -35.69 -11.98 21.53
C ARG A 276 -36.51 -10.84 22.14
N SER A 277 -35.84 -9.77 22.56
CA SER A 277 -36.46 -8.55 23.09
C SER A 277 -36.24 -7.37 22.14
N LEU A 278 -37.29 -6.58 21.89
CA LEU A 278 -37.20 -5.38 21.06
C LEU A 278 -36.43 -4.29 21.83
N ALA A 279 -35.27 -3.88 21.31
CA ALA A 279 -34.44 -2.83 21.89
C ALA A 279 -34.80 -1.46 21.32
N PHE A 280 -34.85 -1.34 19.99
CA PHE A 280 -35.14 -0.09 19.29
C PHE A 280 -35.99 -0.33 18.04
N VAL A 281 -36.74 0.71 17.64
CA VAL A 281 -37.36 0.80 16.31
C VAL A 281 -36.75 2.00 15.61
N VAL A 282 -36.24 1.79 14.39
CA VAL A 282 -35.57 2.80 13.59
C VAL A 282 -36.38 3.04 12.31
N GLU A 283 -36.63 4.31 11.99
CA GLU A 283 -37.26 4.73 10.74
C GLU A 283 -36.28 5.68 10.03
N TYR A 284 -35.72 5.25 8.89
CA TYR A 284 -34.81 6.08 8.11
C TYR A 284 -35.58 7.00 7.17
N LYS A 285 -35.12 8.25 7.02
CA LYS A 285 -35.67 9.21 6.06
C LYS A 285 -34.60 9.78 5.14
N PRO A 286 -34.78 9.71 3.81
CA PRO A 286 -33.86 10.32 2.86
C PRO A 286 -33.63 11.81 3.14
N PRO A 287 -32.39 12.30 3.00
CA PRO A 287 -32.04 13.69 3.36
C PRO A 287 -32.94 14.74 2.69
N HIS A 288 -33.31 14.55 1.42
CA HIS A 288 -34.16 15.49 0.68
C HIS A 288 -35.59 15.63 1.22
N LYS A 289 -36.03 14.71 2.09
CA LYS A 289 -37.32 14.81 2.81
C LYS A 289 -37.21 15.58 4.13
N LEU A 290 -35.99 15.81 4.61
CA LEU A 290 -35.70 16.52 5.86
C LEU A 290 -35.23 17.96 5.61
N THR A 291 -34.83 18.29 4.39
CA THR A 291 -34.51 19.66 3.99
C THR A 291 -35.80 20.45 3.81
N LEU A 292 -36.00 21.49 4.63
CA LEU A 292 -37.08 22.44 4.42
C LEU A 292 -36.92 23.11 3.02
N PRO A 293 -38.02 23.37 2.29
CA PRO A 293 -37.97 24.04 0.99
C PRO A 293 -37.36 25.44 1.06
#